data_AF-A0A1W9SIT3-F1
#
_entry.id   AF-A0A1W9SIT3-F1
#
_cell.length_a   1.000
_cell.length_b   1.000
_cell.length_c   1.000
_cell.angle_alpha   90.00
_cell.angle_beta   90.00
_cell.angle_gamma   90.00
#
_symmetry.space_group_name_H-M   'P 1'
#
loop_
_entity.id
_entity.type
_entity.pdbx_description
1 polymer ?
#
loop_
_entity_poly.entity_id
_entity_poly.type
_entity_poly.pdbx_seq_one_letter_code
_entity_poly.pdbx_strand_id
1 'polypeptide(L)'
;MKIMKNKKTLKIGSYNHYFVDKTLLIYEFFYSQNDVLLITRPRRFGKTLNLSMIHYFFDINQKENLFLDFEISKNKDFCEKHQNEYPVINITLKDIDENNWEDCLESLKTLISKLYKKHDYLLNSDKIKDYEKEIIKKIIIETAKDK
;
A
#
# COMPACT_ATOMS: atom_id res chain seq x y z
N MET A 1 8.02 -15.12 -18.71
CA MET A 1 8.13 -13.76 -18.13
C MET A 1 9.37 -13.08 -18.70
N LYS A 2 9.20 -12.22 -19.70
CA LYS A 2 10.30 -11.51 -20.38
C LYS A 2 10.74 -10.38 -19.44
N ILE A 3 11.90 -10.49 -18.81
CA ILE A 3 12.40 -9.43 -17.91
C ILE A 3 12.90 -8.28 -18.78
N MET A 4 12.07 -7.25 -18.99
CA MET A 4 12.47 -5.99 -19.63
C MET A 4 13.57 -5.30 -18.82
N LYS A 5 14.70 -5.00 -19.48
CA LYS A 5 15.88 -4.36 -18.88
C LYS A 5 15.83 -2.84 -19.03
N ASN A 6 14.86 -2.16 -18.42
CA ASN A 6 14.87 -0.70 -18.36
C ASN A 6 15.47 -0.26 -17.01
N LYS A 7 16.80 -0.09 -17.00
CA LYS A 7 17.54 0.43 -15.84
C LYS A 7 17.46 1.95 -15.86
N LYS A 8 16.91 2.54 -14.80
CA LYS A 8 16.95 3.97 -14.50
C LYS A 8 17.93 4.22 -13.36
N THR A 9 18.49 5.42 -13.29
CA THR A 9 19.37 5.82 -12.19
C THR A 9 18.61 6.81 -11.33
N LEU A 10 18.37 6.47 -10.07
CA LEU A 10 17.78 7.39 -9.09
C LEU A 10 18.92 7.99 -8.26
N LYS A 11 18.92 9.32 -8.14
CA LYS A 11 19.82 10.03 -7.22
C LYS A 11 19.17 10.07 -5.85
N ILE A 12 19.85 9.52 -4.85
CA ILE A 12 19.46 9.66 -3.45
C ILE A 12 20.67 10.27 -2.73
N GLY A 13 20.58 11.56 -2.40
CA GLY A 13 21.72 12.33 -1.89
C GLY A 13 22.86 12.42 -2.92
N SER A 14 24.10 12.20 -2.48
CA SER A 14 25.30 12.28 -3.32
C SER A 14 25.55 11.03 -4.17
N TYR A 15 24.72 9.98 -4.04
CA TYR A 15 24.96 8.68 -4.65
C TYR A 15 23.96 8.37 -5.78
N ASN A 16 24.49 7.89 -6.91
CA ASN A 16 23.68 7.34 -8.00
C ASN A 16 23.36 5.88 -7.68
N HIS A 17 22.08 5.58 -7.40
CA HIS A 17 21.61 4.21 -7.22
C HIS A 17 20.93 3.72 -8.50
N TYR A 18 21.20 2.46 -8.87
CA TYR A 18 20.49 1.82 -9.97
C TYR A 18 19.10 1.39 -9.50
N PHE A 19 18.08 1.90 -10.16
CA PHE A 19 16.70 1.48 -10.01
C PHE A 19 16.26 0.71 -11.26
N VAL A 20 15.77 -0.50 -11.08
CA VAL A 20 15.16 -1.24 -12.18
C VAL A 20 13.70 -0.84 -12.23
N ASP A 21 13.27 -0.24 -13.34
CA ASP A 21 11.88 0.17 -13.50
C ASP A 21 10.97 -1.05 -13.60
N LYS A 22 10.16 -1.24 -12.56
CA LYS A 22 9.15 -2.31 -12.46
C LYS A 22 7.73 -1.75 -12.39
N THR A 23 7.53 -0.48 -12.73
CA THR A 23 6.23 0.19 -12.60
C THR A 23 5.13 -0.45 -13.45
N LEU A 24 5.49 -1.15 -14.53
CA LEU A 24 4.54 -1.94 -15.32
C LEU A 24 3.84 -3.04 -14.50
N LEU A 25 4.44 -3.48 -13.39
CA LEU A 25 3.81 -4.41 -12.44
C LEU A 25 2.47 -3.87 -11.90
N ILE A 26 2.30 -2.55 -11.80
CA ILE A 26 1.04 -1.93 -11.35
C ILE A 26 -0.09 -2.26 -12.34
N TYR A 27 0.18 -2.11 -13.63
CA TYR A 27 -0.76 -2.41 -14.72
C TYR A 27 -1.06 -3.91 -14.76
N GLU A 28 -0.02 -4.74 -14.71
CA GLU A 28 -0.18 -6.21 -14.69
C GLU A 28 -0.96 -6.69 -13.45
N PHE A 29 -0.74 -6.06 -12.30
CA PHE A 29 -1.47 -6.36 -11.06
C PHE A 29 -2.95 -6.02 -11.20
N PHE A 30 -3.29 -4.83 -11.70
CA PHE A 30 -4.67 -4.37 -11.84
C PHE A 30 -5.49 -5.24 -12.79
N TYR A 31 -4.90 -5.67 -13.91
CA TYR A 31 -5.56 -6.52 -14.90
C TYR A 31 -5.36 -8.02 -14.68
N SER A 32 -4.71 -8.41 -13.57
CA SER A 32 -4.59 -9.82 -13.26
C SER A 32 -5.97 -10.40 -12.97
N GLN A 33 -6.27 -11.59 -13.53
CA GLN A 33 -7.55 -12.27 -13.30
C GLN A 33 -7.67 -12.88 -11.90
N ASN A 34 -6.65 -12.71 -11.05
CA ASN A 34 -6.57 -13.34 -9.75
C ASN A 34 -6.90 -12.32 -8.66
N ASP A 35 -7.84 -12.64 -7.78
CA ASP A 35 -8.15 -11.82 -6.60
C ASP A 35 -6.99 -11.75 -5.61
N VAL A 36 -6.08 -12.75 -5.65
CA VAL A 36 -4.96 -12.88 -4.73
C VAL A 36 -3.66 -13.10 -5.50
N LEU A 37 -2.66 -12.23 -5.26
CA LEU A 37 -1.31 -12.35 -5.81
C LEU A 37 -0.30 -12.69 -4.71
N LEU A 38 0.22 -13.93 -4.71
CA LEU A 38 1.27 -14.35 -3.79
C LEU A 38 2.66 -14.20 -4.41
N ILE A 39 3.49 -13.31 -3.87
CA ILE A 39 4.87 -13.12 -4.34
C ILE A 39 5.87 -13.85 -3.41
N THR A 40 6.12 -15.14 -3.65
CA THR A 40 7.04 -16.02 -2.88
C THR A 40 8.48 -15.52 -2.87
N ARG A 41 9.32 -15.88 -1.88
CA ARG A 41 10.49 -15.14 -1.31
C ARG A 41 11.89 -15.34 -1.98
N PRO A 42 12.25 -14.84 -3.19
CA PRO A 42 13.66 -14.61 -3.50
C PRO A 42 14.15 -13.33 -2.82
N ARG A 43 15.29 -13.43 -2.13
CA ARG A 43 15.91 -12.34 -1.37
C ARG A 43 16.36 -11.22 -2.32
N ARG A 44 16.25 -9.96 -1.89
CA ARG A 44 16.66 -8.74 -2.64
C ARG A 44 15.95 -8.51 -3.99
N PHE A 45 14.81 -9.15 -4.22
CA PHE A 45 14.04 -8.94 -5.46
C PHE A 45 13.25 -7.60 -5.50
N GLY A 46 13.27 -6.83 -4.42
CA GLY A 46 12.56 -5.54 -4.34
C GLY A 46 11.06 -5.68 -4.05
N LYS A 47 10.66 -6.73 -3.34
CA LYS A 47 9.23 -7.00 -3.02
C LYS A 47 8.58 -5.89 -2.23
N THR A 48 9.25 -5.44 -1.17
CA THR A 48 8.77 -4.32 -0.33
C THR A 48 8.61 -3.08 -1.19
N LEU A 49 9.59 -2.77 -2.03
CA LEU A 49 9.53 -1.62 -2.94
C LEU A 49 8.38 -1.76 -3.95
N ASN A 50 8.15 -2.95 -4.51
CA ASN A 50 7.04 -3.21 -5.42
C ASN A 50 5.68 -3.03 -4.73
N LEU A 51 5.51 -3.54 -3.51
CA LEU A 51 4.28 -3.35 -2.72
C LEU A 51 4.07 -1.87 -2.38
N SER A 52 5.12 -1.17 -1.95
CA SER A 52 5.06 0.28 -1.71
C SER A 52 4.72 1.06 -2.96
N MET A 53 5.24 0.65 -4.12
CA MET A 53 4.98 1.25 -5.42
C MET A 53 3.51 1.08 -5.83
N ILE A 54 2.96 -0.13 -5.70
CA ILE A 54 1.52 -0.41 -5.94
C ILE A 54 0.66 0.42 -4.99
N HIS A 55 0.97 0.41 -3.69
CA HIS A 55 0.25 1.19 -2.69
C HIS A 55 0.27 2.69 -3.04
N TYR A 56 1.45 3.25 -3.33
CA TYR A 56 1.59 4.68 -3.63
C TYR A 56 0.84 5.09 -4.90
N PHE A 57 0.82 4.23 -5.93
CA PHE A 57 0.11 4.52 -7.18
C PHE A 57 -1.40 4.63 -6.98
N PHE A 58 -2.01 3.74 -6.20
CA PHE A 58 -3.46 3.70 -6.04
C PHE A 58 -3.99 4.55 -4.86
N ASP A 59 -3.19 4.76 -3.80
CA ASP A 59 -3.64 5.41 -2.56
C ASP A 59 -4.05 6.88 -2.79
N ILE A 60 -5.31 7.19 -2.46
CA ILE A 60 -5.94 8.51 -2.55
C ILE A 60 -5.29 9.57 -1.65
N ASN A 61 -4.56 9.13 -0.62
CA ASN A 61 -3.84 10.05 0.26
C ASN A 61 -2.56 10.61 -0.38
N GLN A 62 -2.07 10.02 -1.48
CA GLN A 62 -0.87 10.50 -2.16
C GLN A 62 -1.25 11.58 -3.17
N LYS A 63 -0.46 12.65 -3.21
CA LYS A 63 -0.73 13.83 -4.05
C LYS A 63 0.32 14.07 -5.12
N GLU A 64 1.47 13.42 -5.03
CA GLU A 64 2.58 13.65 -5.95
C GLU A 64 2.54 12.67 -7.11
N ASN A 65 2.77 13.19 -8.32
CA ASN A 65 2.86 12.35 -9.50
C ASN A 65 4.30 11.83 -9.68
N LEU A 66 4.69 10.88 -8.82
CA LEU A 66 6.01 10.26 -8.88
C LEU A 66 6.23 9.40 -10.15
N PHE A 67 5.17 9.06 -10.88
CA PHE A 67 5.23 8.06 -11.96
C PHE A 67 5.42 8.64 -13.37
N LEU A 68 5.47 9.96 -13.52
CA LEU A 68 5.54 10.64 -14.83
C LEU A 68 6.66 10.12 -15.74
N ASP A 69 7.86 9.93 -15.18
CA ASP A 69 9.02 9.49 -15.96
C ASP A 69 9.19 7.96 -15.99
N PHE A 70 8.21 7.18 -15.49
CA PHE A 70 8.29 5.72 -15.38
C PHE A 70 7.59 4.98 -16.52
N GLU A 71 7.90 3.70 -16.74
CA GLU A 71 7.28 2.91 -17.83
C GLU A 71 5.74 2.90 -17.79
N ILE A 72 5.15 2.92 -16.58
CA ILE A 72 3.69 2.97 -16.41
C ILE A 72 3.04 4.21 -17.04
N SER A 73 3.74 5.36 -17.11
CA SER A 73 3.17 6.60 -17.66
C SER A 73 2.87 6.55 -19.16
N LYS A 74 3.41 5.55 -19.86
CA LYS A 74 3.06 5.26 -21.25
C LYS A 74 1.59 4.83 -21.40
N ASN A 75 0.98 4.29 -20.34
CA ASN A 75 -0.44 3.92 -20.29
C ASN A 75 -1.27 5.09 -19.72
N LYS A 76 -1.38 6.20 -20.47
CA LYS A 76 -1.99 7.45 -19.98
C LYS A 76 -3.42 7.27 -19.46
N ASP A 77 -4.29 6.63 -20.24
CA ASP A 77 -5.69 6.39 -19.86
C ASP A 77 -5.81 5.59 -18.55
N PHE A 78 -4.88 4.65 -18.33
CA PHE A 78 -4.83 3.87 -17.09
C PHE A 78 -4.41 4.75 -15.91
N CYS A 79 -3.36 5.55 -16.07
CA CYS A 79 -2.90 6.46 -15.02
C CYS A 79 -3.96 7.50 -14.67
N GLU A 80 -4.57 8.15 -15.65
CA GLU A 80 -5.63 9.14 -15.44
C GLU A 80 -6.84 8.58 -14.69
N LYS A 81 -7.17 7.31 -14.92
CA LYS A 81 -8.33 6.67 -14.31
C LYS A 81 -8.07 6.10 -12.91
N HIS A 82 -6.83 5.69 -12.62
CA HIS A 82 -6.55 4.84 -11.47
C HIS A 82 -5.54 5.40 -10.48
N GLN A 83 -4.74 6.38 -10.89
CA GLN A 83 -3.70 6.93 -10.02
C GLN A 83 -4.32 7.81 -8.94
N ASN A 84 -4.04 7.49 -7.67
CA ASN A 84 -4.53 8.22 -6.49
C ASN A 84 -6.06 8.27 -6.34
N GLU A 85 -6.77 7.25 -6.82
CA GLU A 85 -8.25 7.21 -6.81
C GLU A 85 -8.84 6.26 -5.75
N TYR A 86 -8.01 5.49 -5.03
CA TYR A 86 -8.48 4.39 -4.18
C TYR A 86 -8.08 4.53 -2.71
N PRO A 87 -8.98 4.17 -1.75
CA PRO A 87 -8.59 3.96 -0.37
C PRO A 87 -7.82 2.63 -0.25
N VAL A 88 -6.49 2.69 -0.27
CA VAL A 88 -5.65 1.48 -0.22
C VAL A 88 -5.26 1.16 1.22
N ILE A 89 -5.57 -0.07 1.64
CA ILE A 89 -5.10 -0.63 2.91
C ILE A 89 -3.77 -1.35 2.68
N ASN A 90 -2.74 -0.94 3.43
CA ASN A 90 -1.44 -1.61 3.44
C ASN A 90 -1.04 -1.87 4.90
N ILE A 91 -0.76 -3.14 5.20
CA ILE A 91 -0.44 -3.61 6.55
C ILE A 91 0.90 -4.36 6.48
N THR A 92 1.78 -4.04 7.41
CA THR A 92 3.03 -4.77 7.62
C THR A 92 3.04 -5.35 9.03
N LEU A 93 3.30 -6.66 9.13
CA LEU A 93 3.48 -7.37 10.40
C LEU A 93 4.96 -7.50 10.79
N LYS A 94 5.86 -6.83 10.04
CA LYS A 94 7.31 -6.95 10.24
C LYS A 94 7.77 -6.51 11.63
N ASP A 95 7.09 -5.52 12.20
CA ASP A 95 7.49 -4.87 13.45
C ASP A 95 6.72 -5.43 14.67
N ILE A 96 6.00 -6.54 14.48
CA ILE A 96 5.34 -7.34 15.52
C ILE A 96 6.29 -8.49 15.86
N ASP A 97 7.00 -8.38 16.97
CA ASP A 97 8.06 -9.30 17.43
C ASP A 97 7.99 -9.51 18.96
N GLU A 98 6.83 -9.92 19.43
CA GLU A 98 6.53 -10.12 20.85
C GLU A 98 6.72 -11.59 21.28
N ASN A 99 7.07 -11.77 22.56
CA ASN A 99 7.43 -13.08 23.11
C ASN A 99 6.24 -13.87 23.68
N ASN A 100 5.05 -13.27 23.76
CA ASN A 100 3.83 -13.92 24.23
C ASN A 100 2.61 -13.48 23.40
N TRP A 101 1.51 -14.21 23.56
CA TRP A 101 0.30 -13.99 22.79
C TRP A 101 -0.39 -12.67 23.15
N GLU A 102 -0.42 -12.33 24.43
CA GLU A 102 -1.09 -11.14 24.95
C GLU A 102 -0.48 -9.86 24.37
N ASP A 103 0.84 -9.74 24.39
CA ASP A 103 1.57 -8.60 23.84
C ASP A 103 1.44 -8.54 22.31
N CYS A 104 1.51 -9.69 21.63
CA CYS A 104 1.31 -9.77 20.17
C CYS A 104 -0.09 -9.28 19.77
N LEU A 105 -1.12 -9.68 20.52
CA LEU A 105 -2.49 -9.24 20.30
C LEU A 105 -2.62 -7.73 20.51
N GLU A 106 -1.97 -7.17 21.53
CA GLU A 106 -1.98 -5.73 21.80
C GLU A 106 -1.27 -4.93 20.71
N SER A 107 -0.12 -5.41 20.24
CA SER A 107 0.59 -4.84 19.08
C SER A 107 -0.27 -4.87 17.82
N LEU A 108 -1.00 -5.97 17.58
CA LEU A 108 -1.92 -6.07 16.46
C LEU A 108 -3.09 -5.09 16.59
N LYS A 109 -3.69 -4.96 17.77
CA LYS A 109 -4.75 -3.97 18.06
C LYS A 109 -4.26 -2.55 17.77
N THR A 110 -3.05 -2.22 18.23
CA THR A 110 -2.39 -0.94 17.98
C THR A 110 -2.15 -0.71 16.48
N LEU A 111 -1.68 -1.73 15.75
CA LEU A 111 -1.46 -1.66 14.31
C LEU A 111 -2.76 -1.38 13.56
N ILE A 112 -3.85 -2.07 13.91
CA ILE A 112 -5.18 -1.86 13.32
C ILE A 112 -5.73 -0.48 13.68
N SER A 113 -5.62 -0.04 14.94
CA SER A 113 -5.98 1.30 15.39
C SER A 113 -5.28 2.39 14.56
N LYS A 114 -3.97 2.27 14.35
CA LYS A 114 -3.18 3.18 13.50
C LYS A 114 -3.63 3.18 12.05
N LEU A 115 -3.99 2.01 11.50
CA LEU A 115 -4.52 1.90 10.15
C LEU A 115 -5.86 2.66 10.04
N TYR A 116 -6.79 2.47 10.97
CA TYR A 116 -8.06 3.20 10.95
C TYR A 116 -7.87 4.71 11.14
N LYS A 117 -6.91 5.14 11.98
CA LYS A 117 -6.52 6.56 12.11
C LYS A 117 -6.04 7.15 10.77
N LYS A 118 -5.24 6.39 10.00
CA LYS A 118 -4.79 6.82 8.65
C LYS A 118 -5.96 7.05 7.69
N HIS A 119 -7.07 6.35 7.89
CA HIS A 119 -8.27 6.44 7.05
C HIS A 119 -9.44 7.13 7.75
N ASP A 120 -9.18 8.01 8.72
CA ASP A 120 -10.21 8.74 9.47
C ASP A 120 -11.11 9.62 8.58
N TYR A 121 -10.61 10.06 7.42
CA TYR A 121 -11.38 10.75 6.40
C TYR A 121 -12.64 9.98 5.96
N LEU A 122 -12.65 8.65 6.09
CA LEU A 122 -13.82 7.82 5.81
C LEU A 122 -14.99 8.08 6.78
N LEU A 123 -14.73 8.64 7.97
CA LEU A 123 -15.79 9.04 8.91
C LEU A 123 -16.65 10.17 8.36
N ASN A 124 -16.08 11.01 7.48
CA ASN A 124 -16.80 12.09 6.81
C ASN A 124 -17.48 11.62 5.51
N SER A 125 -17.31 10.37 5.11
CA SER A 125 -17.90 9.82 3.89
C SER A 125 -19.36 9.42 4.09
N ASP A 126 -20.19 9.69 3.09
CA ASP A 126 -21.58 9.21 3.03
C ASP A 126 -21.68 7.72 2.63
N LYS A 127 -20.55 7.12 2.23
CA LYS A 127 -20.47 5.69 1.86
C LYS A 127 -20.37 4.76 3.08
N ILE A 128 -20.09 5.30 4.26
CA ILE A 128 -19.98 4.55 5.51
C ILE A 128 -21.23 4.83 6.34
N LYS A 129 -21.91 3.78 6.80
CA LYS A 129 -23.14 3.95 7.60
C LYS A 129 -22.80 4.44 9.01
N ASP A 130 -23.74 5.13 9.66
CA ASP A 130 -23.48 5.72 10.98
C ASP A 130 -23.06 4.69 12.04
N TYR A 131 -23.66 3.48 12.04
CA TYR A 131 -23.23 2.43 12.96
C TYR A 131 -21.80 1.94 12.71
N GLU A 132 -21.32 1.99 11.46
CA GLU A 132 -19.96 1.62 11.09
C GLU A 132 -18.98 2.71 11.54
N LYS A 133 -19.36 3.99 11.42
CA LYS A 133 -18.58 5.12 11.95
C LYS A 133 -18.37 4.98 13.45
N GLU A 134 -19.39 4.56 14.20
CA GLU A 134 -19.26 4.31 15.64
C GLU A 134 -18.31 3.14 15.96
N ILE A 135 -18.29 2.08 15.14
CA ILE A 135 -17.31 0.99 15.28
C ILE A 135 -15.90 1.49 14.99
N ILE A 136 -15.70 2.24 13.90
CA ILE A 136 -14.41 2.80 13.52
C ILE A 136 -13.86 3.69 14.64
N LYS A 137 -14.70 4.58 15.21
CA LYS A 137 -14.31 5.43 16.35
C LYS A 137 -13.82 4.60 17.53
N LYS A 138 -14.51 3.51 17.88
CA LYS A 138 -14.11 2.60 18.96
C LYS A 138 -12.77 1.92 18.69
N ILE A 139 -12.52 1.51 17.45
CA ILE A 139 -11.25 0.91 17.04
C ILE A 139 -10.11 1.94 17.13
N ILE A 140 -10.35 3.18 16.67
CA ILE A 140 -9.38 4.29 16.73
C ILE A 140 -8.94 4.59 18.17
N ILE A 141 -9.88 4.57 19.12
CA ILE A 141 -9.59 4.83 20.54
C ILE A 141 -9.23 3.56 21.32
N GLU A 142 -9.07 2.42 20.65
CA GLU A 142 -8.68 1.13 21.25
C GLU A 142 -9.65 0.63 22.35
N THR A 143 -10.94 0.97 22.23
CA THR A 143 -12.00 0.51 23.16
C THR A 143 -12.95 -0.51 22.54
N ALA A 144 -12.68 -0.92 21.29
CA ALA A 144 -13.44 -1.98 20.64
C ALA A 144 -13.26 -3.30 21.42
N LYS A 145 -14.38 -3.93 21.79
CA LYS A 145 -14.34 -5.21 22.49
C LYS A 145 -14.03 -6.35 21.53
N ASP A 146 -13.22 -7.29 21.98
CA ASP A 146 -13.07 -8.59 21.35
C ASP A 146 -14.44 -9.30 21.41
N LYS A 147 -14.94 -9.77 20.26
CA LYS A 147 -16.23 -10.48 20.17
C LYS A 147 -16.08 -11.93 20.63
#